data_AF-A0A9D2HYT9-F1
#
_entry.id   AF-A0A9D2HYT9-F1
#
_cell.length_a   1.000
_cell.length_b   1.000
_cell.length_c   1.000
_cell.angle_alpha   90.00
_cell.angle_beta   90.00
_cell.angle_gamma   90.00
#
_symmetry.space_group_name_H-M   'P 1'
#
loop_
_entity.id
_entity.type
_entity.pdbx_description
1 polymer ?
#
loop_
_entity_poly.entity_id
_entity_poly.type
_entity_poly.pdbx_seq_one_letter_code
_entity_poly.pdbx_strand_id
1 'polypeptide(L)'
;MKICSIYYLVISVFAFLFISGCADREDLRLYRPEIEAPHEVEIVPEDETLVLSDLVDGYELIEPQGMLLSRIGEVFVYDSTWIVSGKSIENSFVNQFKKNGAFVRSILKVGKGPNEATSLFSIKMSGDDLYFLVDAGVKIIRYSMKERKFVESFMMPDEISAISDFAVLGNGKYILYKEHPQIQGDEYKLYVYDRAKDQIEQRWIPMQKQAWADYLWFGQTNSLYQLDDKFYFHEVFQRGIWEVNENGLKGYVSFKDNSYTMPDDGVYNSYPTLTEFLDYCKSSPYIWAHRSIYEGEHFILSSFMYNNTYHWNVIDKREWTSHSYTKIKDNV
;
A
#
# COMPACT_ATOMS: atom_id res chain seq x y z
N MET A 1 65.93 -59.31 2.93
CA MET A 1 66.23 -58.32 1.88
C MET A 1 65.26 -58.56 0.73
N LYS A 2 64.63 -57.47 0.27
CA LYS A 2 63.56 -57.33 -0.71
C LYS A 2 62.12 -57.53 -0.19
N ILE A 3 61.42 -56.43 -0.42
CA ILE A 3 60.14 -55.90 0.05
C ILE A 3 59.17 -56.00 -1.15
N CYS A 4 57.88 -55.72 -0.90
CA CYS A 4 56.78 -55.43 -1.83
C CYS A 4 55.95 -56.65 -2.25
N SER A 5 54.62 -56.58 -2.29
CA SER A 5 53.66 -55.56 -1.86
C SER A 5 52.30 -56.24 -1.79
N ILE A 6 51.55 -55.96 -0.73
CA ILE A 6 50.15 -56.36 -0.57
C ILE A 6 49.32 -55.38 -1.41
N TYR A 7 48.64 -55.87 -2.45
CA TYR A 7 47.63 -55.09 -3.16
C TYR A 7 46.29 -55.22 -2.43
N TYR A 8 46.01 -54.28 -1.52
CA TYR A 8 44.64 -53.97 -1.16
C TYR A 8 44.07 -53.02 -2.21
N LEU A 9 43.04 -53.48 -2.92
CA LEU A 9 42.21 -52.67 -3.78
C LEU A 9 41.38 -51.72 -2.89
N VAL A 10 41.92 -50.55 -2.56
CA VAL A 10 41.16 -49.48 -1.93
C VAL A 10 40.37 -48.79 -3.03
N ILE A 11 39.10 -49.19 -3.18
CA ILE A 11 38.12 -48.42 -3.93
C ILE A 11 37.84 -47.15 -3.13
N SER A 12 38.62 -46.11 -3.40
CA SER A 12 38.31 -44.74 -2.96
C SER A 12 37.13 -44.23 -3.78
N VAL A 13 35.91 -44.58 -3.38
CA VAL A 13 34.73 -43.83 -3.79
C VAL A 13 34.90 -42.43 -3.21
N PHE A 14 35.38 -41.50 -4.03
CA PHE A 14 35.17 -40.08 -3.80
C PHE A 14 33.66 -39.85 -3.87
N ALA A 15 32.99 -40.05 -2.74
CA ALA A 15 31.75 -39.37 -2.46
C ALA A 15 32.11 -37.88 -2.43
N PHE A 16 32.02 -37.24 -3.59
CA PHE A 16 31.72 -35.82 -3.66
C PHE A 16 30.39 -35.66 -2.92
N LEU A 17 30.51 -35.47 -1.61
CA LEU A 17 29.52 -34.78 -0.82
C LEU A 17 29.29 -33.46 -1.54
N PHE A 18 28.24 -33.43 -2.37
CA PHE A 18 27.49 -32.22 -2.67
C PHE A 18 26.90 -31.71 -1.34
N ILE A 19 27.76 -31.28 -0.42
CA ILE A 19 27.45 -30.23 0.54
C ILE A 19 27.85 -28.93 -0.17
N SER A 20 27.29 -28.73 -1.36
CA SER A 20 27.15 -27.40 -1.93
C SER A 20 25.94 -26.80 -1.22
N GLY A 21 26.21 -26.13 -0.11
CA GLY A 21 25.35 -25.20 0.60
C GLY A 21 23.85 -25.48 0.60
N CYS A 22 23.33 -26.04 1.70
CA CYS A 22 22.20 -25.37 2.33
C CYS A 22 22.72 -24.02 2.84
N ALA A 23 22.94 -23.06 1.92
CA ALA A 23 22.72 -21.68 2.31
C ALA A 23 21.26 -21.64 2.75
N ASP A 24 20.98 -21.14 3.94
CA ASP A 24 19.62 -20.90 4.41
C ASP A 24 18.85 -20.24 3.26
N ARG A 25 17.96 -21.00 2.61
CA ARG A 25 17.09 -20.41 1.60
C ARG A 25 16.17 -19.52 2.40
N GLU A 26 16.42 -18.22 2.30
CA GLU A 26 15.63 -17.21 2.97
C GLU A 26 14.14 -17.52 2.81
N ASP A 27 13.43 -17.61 3.94
CA ASP A 27 12.00 -17.93 3.91
C ASP A 27 11.23 -16.72 3.36
N LEU A 28 11.04 -16.70 2.04
CA LEU A 28 10.39 -15.60 1.32
C LEU A 28 8.97 -15.30 1.84
N ARG A 29 8.33 -16.26 2.53
CA ARG A 29 7.02 -16.08 3.16
C ARG A 29 7.02 -15.00 4.22
N LEU A 30 8.17 -14.69 4.82
CA LEU A 30 8.27 -13.63 5.83
C LEU A 30 7.98 -12.24 5.25
N TYR A 31 8.26 -12.04 3.96
CA TYR A 31 8.05 -10.77 3.24
C TYR A 31 6.62 -10.60 2.73
N ARG A 32 5.93 -11.73 2.57
CA ARG A 32 4.54 -11.84 2.15
C ARG A 32 3.84 -12.92 2.99
N PRO A 33 3.51 -12.60 4.26
CA PRO A 33 2.94 -13.58 5.16
C PRO A 33 1.57 -14.07 4.67
N GLU A 34 1.26 -15.32 4.97
CA GLU A 34 -0.10 -15.83 4.86
C GLU A 34 -1.03 -15.08 5.82
N ILE A 35 -2.25 -14.83 5.38
CA ILE A 35 -3.25 -14.10 6.14
C ILE A 35 -4.31 -15.08 6.59
N GLU A 36 -4.37 -15.37 7.89
CA GLU A 36 -5.53 -16.04 8.48
C GLU A 36 -6.62 -15.00 8.74
N ALA A 37 -7.73 -15.12 8.02
CA ALA A 37 -8.83 -14.16 8.03
C ALA A 37 -10.18 -14.87 8.20
N PRO A 38 -11.21 -14.18 8.73
CA PRO A 38 -12.56 -14.73 8.81
C PRO A 38 -13.22 -14.95 7.45
N HIS A 39 -12.70 -14.30 6.41
CA HIS A 39 -13.21 -14.36 5.04
C HIS A 39 -12.07 -14.68 4.09
N GLU A 40 -12.28 -15.68 3.24
CA GLU A 40 -11.36 -16.06 2.17
C GLU A 40 -12.09 -15.89 0.84
N VAL A 41 -11.47 -15.16 -0.09
CA VAL A 41 -12.04 -14.88 -1.40
C VAL A 41 -11.13 -15.37 -2.51
N GLU A 42 -11.72 -15.90 -3.58
CA GLU A 42 -10.98 -16.36 -4.75
C GLU A 42 -10.98 -15.29 -5.83
N ILE A 43 -9.80 -14.80 -6.21
CA ILE A 43 -9.67 -13.80 -7.28
C ILE A 43 -9.38 -14.52 -8.60
N VAL A 44 -10.29 -14.39 -9.55
CA VAL A 44 -10.21 -14.99 -10.89
C VAL A 44 -10.38 -13.89 -11.94
N PRO A 45 -9.49 -13.80 -12.95
CA PRO A 45 -9.63 -12.85 -14.03
C PRO A 45 -10.77 -13.26 -14.98
N GLU A 46 -11.74 -12.36 -15.16
CA GLU A 46 -12.94 -12.54 -15.97
C GLU A 46 -13.07 -11.36 -16.97
N ASP A 47 -13.62 -11.62 -18.15
CA ASP A 47 -13.92 -10.60 -19.18
C ASP A 47 -15.40 -10.23 -19.16
N GLU A 48 -15.80 -9.60 -18.05
CA GLU A 48 -17.17 -9.12 -17.85
C GLU A 48 -17.26 -7.59 -17.80
N THR A 49 -18.49 -7.07 -17.72
CA THR A 49 -18.77 -5.64 -17.60
C THR A 49 -19.38 -5.33 -16.25
N LEU A 50 -18.69 -4.53 -15.44
CA LEU A 50 -19.23 -4.00 -14.20
C LEU A 50 -20.29 -2.95 -14.52
N VAL A 51 -21.51 -3.14 -14.04
CA VAL A 51 -22.60 -2.16 -14.15
C VAL A 51 -22.60 -1.33 -12.87
N LEU A 52 -22.41 -0.02 -12.96
CA LEU A 52 -22.21 0.82 -11.76
C LEU A 52 -23.41 0.82 -10.81
N SER A 53 -24.64 0.67 -11.32
CA SER A 53 -25.84 0.53 -10.48
C SER A 53 -25.84 -0.69 -9.57
N ASP A 54 -24.95 -1.66 -9.79
CA ASP A 54 -24.83 -2.84 -8.93
C ASP A 54 -24.02 -2.53 -7.64
N LEU A 55 -23.25 -1.43 -7.64
CA LEU A 55 -22.42 -1.00 -6.50
C LEU A 55 -22.97 0.23 -5.78
N VAL A 56 -23.60 1.14 -6.52
CA VAL A 56 -24.04 2.44 -5.98
C VAL A 56 -25.41 2.82 -6.53
N ASP A 57 -26.21 3.51 -5.72
CA ASP A 57 -27.55 3.97 -6.11
C ASP A 57 -27.53 5.19 -7.05
N GLY A 58 -26.42 5.90 -7.12
CA GLY A 58 -26.27 7.12 -7.91
C GLY A 58 -25.03 7.92 -7.53
N TYR A 59 -24.83 9.05 -8.20
CA TYR A 59 -23.79 10.01 -7.88
C TYR A 59 -24.28 11.45 -8.02
N GLU A 60 -23.64 12.37 -7.30
CA GLU A 60 -23.81 13.81 -7.49
C GLU A 60 -22.55 14.35 -8.19
N LEU A 61 -22.74 15.01 -9.33
CA LEU A 61 -21.65 15.69 -10.02
C LEU A 61 -21.51 17.12 -9.48
N ILE A 62 -20.39 17.40 -8.83
CA ILE A 62 -20.06 18.73 -8.30
C ILE A 62 -18.88 19.29 -9.08
N GLU A 63 -19.12 20.36 -9.83
CA GLU A 63 -18.08 21.05 -10.58
C GLU A 63 -17.36 22.09 -9.69
N PRO A 64 -16.03 21.99 -9.49
CA PRO A 64 -15.28 23.01 -8.77
C PRO A 64 -15.30 24.36 -9.49
N GLN A 65 -15.72 25.41 -8.78
CA GLN A 65 -15.81 26.78 -9.31
C GLN A 65 -14.75 27.68 -8.66
N GLY A 66 -14.14 28.54 -9.48
CA GLY A 66 -13.16 29.53 -9.01
C GLY A 66 -11.76 28.97 -8.74
N MET A 67 -11.55 27.66 -8.87
CA MET A 67 -10.24 27.03 -8.77
C MET A 67 -10.16 25.85 -9.74
N LEU A 68 -9.15 25.85 -10.61
CA LEU A 68 -8.84 24.69 -11.44
C LEU A 68 -7.99 23.71 -10.64
N LEU A 69 -8.44 22.47 -10.56
CA LEU A 69 -7.73 21.35 -9.95
C LEU A 69 -7.34 20.32 -11.01
N SER A 70 -6.20 19.70 -10.78
CA SER A 70 -5.73 18.53 -11.53
C SER A 70 -5.32 17.44 -10.55
N ARG A 71 -5.44 16.18 -10.96
CA ARG A 71 -5.06 15.01 -10.15
C ARG A 71 -5.72 15.06 -8.76
N ILE A 72 -7.05 15.08 -8.76
CA ILE A 72 -7.82 14.94 -7.51
C ILE A 72 -7.41 13.60 -6.89
N GLY A 73 -6.98 13.65 -5.63
CA GLY A 73 -6.62 12.47 -4.85
C GLY A 73 -7.74 12.13 -3.89
N GLU A 74 -7.59 12.60 -2.66
CA GLU A 74 -8.52 12.38 -1.55
C GLU A 74 -9.57 13.48 -1.46
N VAL A 75 -10.79 13.09 -1.11
CA VAL A 75 -11.92 13.99 -0.89
C VAL A 75 -12.56 13.67 0.46
N PHE A 76 -12.66 14.66 1.34
CA PHE A 76 -13.30 14.55 2.64
C PHE A 76 -14.53 15.45 2.74
N VAL A 77 -15.57 14.97 3.41
CA VAL A 77 -16.67 15.81 3.89
C VAL A 77 -16.32 16.33 5.27
N TYR A 78 -16.31 17.65 5.45
CA TYR A 78 -16.23 18.26 6.77
C TYR A 78 -17.32 19.32 6.91
N ASP A 79 -18.21 19.12 7.89
CA ASP A 79 -19.48 19.85 8.07
C ASP A 79 -20.33 19.90 6.78
N SER A 80 -20.29 21.05 6.08
CA SER A 80 -20.99 21.31 4.83
C SER A 80 -20.03 21.79 3.73
N THR A 81 -18.80 21.33 3.80
CA THR A 81 -17.74 21.64 2.84
C THR A 81 -17.01 20.38 2.38
N TRP A 82 -16.42 20.46 1.19
CA TRP A 82 -15.52 19.46 0.64
C TRP A 82 -14.08 19.90 0.86
N ILE A 83 -13.26 19.00 1.38
CA ILE A 83 -11.81 19.15 1.43
C ILE A 83 -11.23 18.26 0.35
N VAL A 84 -10.57 18.86 -0.62
CA VAL A 84 -10.10 18.19 -1.83
C VAL A 84 -8.59 18.31 -1.89
N SER A 85 -7.89 17.18 -1.90
CA SER A 85 -6.48 17.15 -2.27
C SER A 85 -6.34 17.04 -3.79
N GLY A 86 -5.44 17.85 -4.33
CA GLY A 86 -5.24 17.98 -5.76
C GLY A 86 -4.38 19.19 -6.09
N LYS A 87 -3.65 19.11 -7.19
CA LYS A 87 -2.76 20.19 -7.61
C LYS A 87 -3.57 21.31 -8.25
N SER A 88 -3.50 22.50 -7.66
CA SER A 88 -4.16 23.69 -8.17
C SER A 88 -3.25 24.59 -9.01
N ILE A 89 -3.87 25.51 -9.75
CA ILE A 89 -3.16 26.60 -10.46
C ILE A 89 -2.50 27.61 -9.53
N GLU A 90 -2.96 27.73 -8.28
CA GLU A 90 -2.39 28.61 -7.26
C GLU A 90 -1.28 27.93 -6.44
N ASN A 91 -0.74 26.81 -6.93
CA ASN A 91 0.26 26.01 -6.24
C ASN A 91 -0.19 25.63 -4.82
N SER A 92 -1.38 25.05 -4.69
CA SER A 92 -1.83 24.40 -3.46
C SER A 92 -2.02 22.90 -3.65
N PHE A 93 -1.85 22.16 -2.55
CA PHE A 93 -2.07 20.72 -2.48
C PHE A 93 -3.45 20.35 -1.95
N VAL A 94 -4.02 21.19 -1.07
CA VAL A 94 -5.29 20.91 -0.38
C VAL A 94 -6.16 22.16 -0.38
N ASN A 95 -7.40 22.01 -0.80
CA ASN A 95 -8.33 23.11 -1.04
C ASN A 95 -9.69 22.80 -0.41
N GLN A 96 -10.39 23.84 0.03
CA GLN A 96 -11.74 23.74 0.58
C GLN A 96 -12.76 24.35 -0.37
N PHE A 97 -13.86 23.64 -0.57
CA PHE A 97 -15.00 24.05 -1.40
C PHE A 97 -16.30 23.93 -0.61
N LYS A 98 -17.28 24.76 -0.94
CA LYS A 98 -18.66 24.57 -0.46
C LYS A 98 -19.28 23.36 -1.14
N LYS A 99 -20.39 22.85 -0.59
CA LYS A 99 -21.17 21.76 -1.19
C LYS A 99 -21.56 22.01 -2.66
N ASN A 100 -21.80 23.26 -3.04
CA ASN A 100 -22.13 23.64 -4.41
C ASN A 100 -20.92 23.82 -5.35
N GLY A 101 -19.72 23.40 -4.93
CA GLY A 101 -18.49 23.51 -5.73
C GLY A 101 -17.78 24.86 -5.65
N ALA A 102 -18.34 25.88 -4.98
CA ALA A 102 -17.68 27.18 -4.87
C ALA A 102 -16.41 27.12 -4.00
N PHE A 103 -15.27 27.58 -4.54
CA PHE A 103 -14.01 27.66 -3.80
C PHE A 103 -14.12 28.56 -2.56
N VAL A 104 -13.52 28.10 -1.46
CA VAL A 104 -13.46 28.83 -0.18
C VAL A 104 -12.05 29.32 0.07
N ARG A 105 -11.06 28.41 0.07
CA ARG A 105 -9.65 28.72 0.36
C ARG A 105 -8.73 27.54 0.08
N SER A 106 -7.44 27.84 -0.06
CA SER A 106 -6.35 26.86 0.00
C SER A 106 -5.98 26.62 1.46
N ILE A 107 -5.80 25.36 1.85
CA ILE A 107 -5.39 24.96 3.20
C ILE A 107 -3.87 24.76 3.24
N LEU A 108 -3.34 23.86 2.39
CA LEU A 108 -1.90 23.58 2.31
C LEU A 108 -1.35 24.07 0.96
N LYS A 109 -0.38 24.98 1.02
CA LYS A 109 0.28 25.57 -0.15
C LYS A 109 1.64 24.93 -0.43
N VAL A 110 2.06 25.00 -1.69
CA VAL A 110 3.41 24.62 -2.12
C VAL A 110 4.38 25.72 -1.74
N GLY A 111 5.47 25.37 -1.08
CA GLY A 111 6.54 26.30 -0.75
C GLY A 111 7.44 25.81 0.38
N LYS A 112 8.19 26.73 0.98
CA LYS A 112 9.19 26.45 2.05
C LYS A 112 8.96 27.30 3.31
N GLY A 113 7.85 28.03 3.37
CA GLY A 113 7.46 28.79 4.55
C GLY A 113 7.00 27.88 5.71
N PRO A 114 6.79 28.45 6.91
CA PRO A 114 6.47 27.69 8.13
C PRO A 114 5.21 26.79 8.07
N ASN A 115 4.32 27.01 7.11
CA ASN A 115 3.05 26.31 6.92
C ASN A 115 2.86 25.84 5.47
N GLU A 116 3.96 25.69 4.75
CA GLU A 116 3.99 25.24 3.36
C GLU A 116 4.73 23.90 3.27
N ALA A 117 4.50 23.20 2.16
CA ALA A 117 5.15 21.94 1.88
C ALA A 117 5.73 21.94 0.46
N THR A 118 6.77 21.16 0.24
CA THR A 118 7.34 20.94 -1.10
C THR A 118 6.68 19.77 -1.83
N SER A 119 6.06 18.85 -1.08
CA SER A 119 5.34 17.68 -1.58
C SER A 119 4.27 17.25 -0.58
N LEU A 120 3.20 16.64 -1.07
CA LEU A 120 2.16 15.97 -0.27
C LEU A 120 2.12 14.51 -0.70
N PHE A 121 2.30 13.60 0.25
CA PHE A 121 2.27 12.14 0.03
C PHE A 121 0.92 11.56 0.43
N SER A 122 0.43 11.92 1.61
CA SER A 122 -0.86 11.44 2.12
C SER A 122 -1.52 12.51 2.99
N ILE A 123 -2.84 12.48 3.02
CA ILE A 123 -3.69 13.33 3.85
C ILE A 123 -4.68 12.43 4.57
N LYS A 124 -4.85 12.62 5.88
CA LYS A 124 -5.87 11.93 6.69
C LYS A 124 -6.68 12.96 7.47
N MET A 125 -7.97 12.66 7.66
CA MET A 125 -8.85 13.43 8.52
C MET A 125 -9.16 12.61 9.76
N SER A 126 -8.97 13.18 10.95
CA SER A 126 -9.31 12.54 12.22
C SER A 126 -9.99 13.55 13.13
N GLY A 127 -11.29 13.35 13.37
CA GLY A 127 -12.14 14.33 14.03
C GLY A 127 -12.14 15.68 13.29
N ASP A 128 -11.78 16.75 14.01
CA ASP A 128 -11.72 18.12 13.49
C ASP A 128 -10.36 18.50 12.88
N ASP A 129 -9.43 17.55 12.74
CA ASP A 129 -8.06 17.82 12.33
C ASP A 129 -7.70 17.11 11.02
N LEU A 130 -6.98 17.83 10.16
CA LEU A 130 -6.30 17.29 8.98
C LEU A 130 -4.83 17.04 9.31
N TYR A 131 -4.33 15.90 8.88
CA TYR A 131 -2.94 15.51 9.00
C TYR A 131 -2.35 15.36 7.60
N PHE A 132 -1.21 15.98 7.36
CA PHE A 132 -0.52 15.96 6.07
C PHE A 132 0.84 15.30 6.24
N LEU A 133 1.08 14.22 5.52
CA LEU A 133 2.41 13.65 5.33
C LEU A 133 3.08 14.36 4.16
N VAL A 134 4.16 15.09 4.44
CA VAL A 134 4.76 16.05 3.51
C VAL A 134 6.27 15.90 3.42
N ASP A 135 6.86 16.61 2.46
CA ASP A 135 8.30 16.79 2.30
C ASP A 135 9.06 15.46 2.21
N ALA A 136 8.78 14.67 1.18
CA ALA A 136 9.37 13.34 0.97
C ALA A 136 9.06 12.32 2.08
N GLY A 137 7.93 12.49 2.77
CA GLY A 137 7.47 11.52 3.75
C GLY A 137 8.23 11.55 5.08
N VAL A 138 8.86 12.68 5.42
CA VAL A 138 9.63 12.81 6.67
C VAL A 138 9.00 13.76 7.69
N LYS A 139 7.87 14.38 7.36
CA LYS A 139 7.20 15.34 8.26
C LYS A 139 5.70 15.14 8.23
N ILE A 140 5.08 15.17 9.41
CA ILE A 140 3.62 15.29 9.54
C ILE A 140 3.30 16.70 10.03
N ILE A 141 2.35 17.35 9.36
CA ILE A 141 1.77 18.63 9.75
C ILE A 141 0.31 18.41 10.13
N ARG A 142 -0.12 18.97 11.26
CA ARG A 142 -1.50 18.94 11.72
C ARG A 142 -2.17 20.31 11.60
N TYR A 143 -3.35 20.34 11.02
CA TYR A 143 -4.17 21.53 10.83
C TYR A 143 -5.55 21.34 11.43
N SER A 144 -5.97 22.27 12.29
CA SER A 144 -7.31 22.23 12.85
C SER A 144 -8.31 22.88 11.92
N MET A 145 -9.32 22.13 11.49
CA MET A 145 -10.44 22.63 10.70
C MET A 145 -11.31 23.59 11.51
N LYS A 146 -11.52 23.29 12.79
CA LYS A 146 -12.28 24.11 13.74
C LYS A 146 -11.60 25.45 14.01
N GLU A 147 -10.32 25.44 14.38
CA GLU A 147 -9.57 26.67 14.70
C GLU A 147 -9.00 27.37 13.46
N ARG A 148 -9.05 26.70 12.30
CA ARG A 148 -8.59 27.20 11.00
C ARG A 148 -7.11 27.56 10.98
N LYS A 149 -6.27 26.84 11.73
CA LYS A 149 -4.85 27.12 11.86
C LYS A 149 -4.02 25.84 11.89
N PHE A 150 -2.77 25.97 11.48
CA PHE A 150 -1.76 24.94 11.72
C PHE A 150 -1.49 24.84 13.23
N VAL A 151 -1.57 23.63 13.76
CA VAL A 151 -1.47 23.37 15.21
C VAL A 151 -0.05 22.97 15.55
N GLU A 152 0.50 22.00 14.83
CA GLU A 152 1.83 21.47 15.06
C GLU A 152 2.41 20.84 13.79
N SER A 153 3.72 20.64 13.81
CA SER A 153 4.43 19.80 12.85
C SER A 153 5.55 19.06 13.56
N PHE A 154 5.82 17.83 13.15
CA PHE A 154 6.93 17.05 13.68
C PHE A 154 7.59 16.23 12.58
N MET A 155 8.90 16.04 12.74
CA MET A 155 9.69 15.18 11.88
C MET A 155 9.51 13.73 12.32
N MET A 156 9.58 12.81 11.36
CA MET A 156 9.71 11.38 11.66
C MET A 156 11.06 11.11 12.34
N PRO A 157 11.15 10.09 13.22
CA PRO A 157 12.41 9.69 13.82
C PRO A 157 13.40 9.21 12.74
N ASP A 158 14.70 9.43 12.94
CA ASP A 158 15.76 9.11 11.97
C ASP A 158 15.81 7.62 11.58
N GLU A 159 15.27 6.73 12.41
CA GLU A 159 15.14 5.30 12.12
C GLU A 159 14.22 5.03 10.92
N ILE A 160 13.35 5.98 10.57
CA ILE A 160 12.35 5.83 9.52
C ILE A 160 12.44 7.01 8.55
N SER A 161 12.57 6.68 7.27
CA SER A 161 12.55 7.63 6.16
C SER A 161 11.56 7.19 5.08
N ALA A 162 11.19 8.14 4.20
CA ALA A 162 10.37 7.90 3.02
C ALA A 162 9.03 7.19 3.28
N ILE A 163 8.31 7.63 4.31
CA ILE A 163 6.94 7.16 4.55
C ILE A 163 6.06 7.58 3.36
N SER A 164 5.28 6.63 2.86
CA SER A 164 4.39 6.83 1.71
C SER A 164 2.94 7.05 2.13
N ASP A 165 2.51 6.43 3.24
CA ASP A 165 1.17 6.60 3.80
C ASP A 165 1.18 6.45 5.33
N PHE A 166 0.11 6.85 6.01
CA PHE A 166 0.02 6.75 7.47
C PHE A 166 -1.43 6.68 7.95
N ALA A 167 -1.64 6.22 9.17
CA ALA A 167 -2.93 6.28 9.87
C ALA A 167 -2.78 6.97 11.22
N VAL A 168 -3.84 7.65 11.68
CA VAL A 168 -3.89 8.35 12.96
C VAL A 168 -4.71 7.55 13.95
N LEU A 169 -4.05 6.87 14.89
CA LEU A 169 -4.71 6.00 15.89
C LEU A 169 -5.33 6.76 17.07
N GLY A 170 -5.01 8.05 17.21
CA GLY A 170 -5.34 8.85 18.38
C GLY A 170 -4.25 8.81 19.46
N ASN A 171 -4.39 9.61 20.52
CA ASN A 171 -3.43 9.71 21.64
C ASN A 171 -1.96 9.97 21.23
N GLY A 172 -1.73 10.57 20.06
CA GLY A 172 -0.39 10.81 19.53
C GLY A 172 0.28 9.58 18.91
N LYS A 173 -0.48 8.52 18.60
CA LYS A 173 0.04 7.33 17.92
C LYS A 173 -0.33 7.29 16.45
N TYR A 174 0.58 6.74 15.66
CA TYR A 174 0.48 6.66 14.21
C TYR A 174 0.90 5.28 13.71
N ILE A 175 0.19 4.76 12.71
CA ILE A 175 0.73 3.69 11.86
C ILE A 175 1.43 4.38 10.70
N LEU A 176 2.67 4.02 10.42
CA LEU A 176 3.44 4.53 9.29
C LEU A 176 3.66 3.41 8.28
N TYR A 177 3.35 3.65 7.02
CA TYR A 177 3.61 2.73 5.92
C TYR A 177 4.79 3.21 5.08
N LYS A 178 5.69 2.27 4.81
CA LYS A 178 6.84 2.45 3.93
C LYS A 178 6.70 1.56 2.71
N GLU A 179 6.74 2.19 1.54
CA GLU A 179 6.68 1.48 0.28
C GLU A 179 8.00 0.76 -0.01
N HIS A 180 9.16 1.43 0.11
CA HIS A 180 10.45 0.84 -0.26
C HIS A 180 11.55 1.14 0.79
N PRO A 181 12.51 0.23 1.03
CA PRO A 181 13.60 0.40 1.98
C PRO A 181 14.56 1.51 1.52
N GLN A 182 15.13 2.26 2.47
CA GLN A 182 16.02 3.41 2.19
C GLN A 182 17.29 3.45 3.05
N ILE A 183 17.36 2.67 4.13
CA ILE A 183 18.48 2.74 5.08
C ILE A 183 19.30 1.45 5.09
N GLN A 184 20.50 1.50 5.65
CA GLN A 184 21.28 0.29 5.95
C GLN A 184 20.75 -0.31 7.26
N GLY A 185 20.41 -1.61 7.28
CA GLY A 185 19.81 -2.30 8.44
C GLY A 185 18.34 -2.68 8.24
N ASP A 186 17.74 -3.46 9.14
CA ASP A 186 16.40 -4.03 8.92
C ASP A 186 15.31 -2.97 8.76
N GLU A 187 14.46 -3.14 7.74
CA GLU A 187 13.32 -2.27 7.47
C GLU A 187 12.05 -3.10 7.31
N TYR A 188 10.93 -2.47 7.63
CA TYR A 188 9.61 -3.08 7.73
C TYR A 188 8.61 -2.22 6.95
N LYS A 189 7.52 -2.82 6.50
CA LYS A 189 6.49 -2.11 5.76
C LYS A 189 5.65 -1.24 6.68
N LEU A 190 5.39 -1.71 7.90
CA LEU A 190 4.56 -1.02 8.87
C LEU A 190 5.28 -0.77 10.18
N TYR A 191 5.06 0.41 10.73
CA TYR A 191 5.58 0.83 12.03
C TYR A 191 4.48 1.46 12.88
N VAL A 192 4.55 1.27 14.20
CA VAL A 192 3.76 2.06 15.15
C VAL A 192 4.67 3.09 15.81
N TYR A 193 4.36 4.36 15.62
CA TYR A 193 5.10 5.48 16.20
C TYR A 193 4.27 6.15 17.31
N ASP A 194 4.85 6.24 18.50
CA ASP A 194 4.32 7.02 19.63
C ASP A 194 5.03 8.38 19.68
N ARG A 195 4.29 9.44 19.34
CA ARG A 195 4.83 10.80 19.30
C ARG A 195 5.15 11.34 20.69
N ALA A 196 4.42 10.95 21.72
CA ALA A 196 4.65 11.45 23.08
C ALA A 196 5.97 10.93 23.64
N LYS A 197 6.34 9.69 23.29
CA LYS A 197 7.62 9.06 23.66
C LYS A 197 8.73 9.29 22.65
N ASP A 198 8.38 9.74 21.44
CA ASP A 198 9.27 9.86 20.28
C ASP A 198 9.95 8.54 19.91
N GLN A 199 9.17 7.45 19.88
CA GLN A 199 9.69 6.08 19.73
C GLN A 199 8.83 5.21 18.81
N ILE A 200 9.49 4.26 18.15
CA ILE A 200 8.85 3.18 17.41
C ILE A 200 8.57 2.02 18.35
N GLU A 201 7.28 1.74 18.58
CA GLU A 201 6.81 0.69 19.49
C GLU A 201 6.72 -0.67 18.79
N GLN A 202 6.35 -0.71 17.51
CA GLN A 202 6.11 -1.94 16.75
C GLN A 202 6.65 -1.84 15.32
N ARG A 203 7.00 -2.99 14.75
CA ARG A 203 7.52 -3.18 13.39
C ARG A 203 6.91 -4.44 12.80
N TRP A 204 6.27 -4.35 11.64
CA TRP A 204 5.62 -5.50 11.00
C TRP A 204 5.92 -5.63 9.51
N ILE A 205 6.00 -6.89 9.09
CA ILE A 205 6.30 -7.34 7.73
C ILE A 205 7.64 -6.76 7.25
N PRO A 206 8.74 -7.51 7.41
CA PRO A 206 10.04 -7.10 6.90
C PRO A 206 10.03 -6.81 5.40
N MET A 207 11.02 -6.06 4.93
CA MET A 207 11.20 -5.70 3.52
C MET A 207 12.37 -6.47 2.91
N GLN A 208 12.14 -7.06 1.74
CA GLN A 208 13.18 -7.76 0.97
C GLN A 208 14.01 -6.73 0.18
N LYS A 209 15.12 -6.26 0.76
CA LYS A 209 15.82 -5.06 0.25
C LYS A 209 16.28 -5.16 -1.20
N GLN A 210 16.75 -6.33 -1.62
CA GLN A 210 17.29 -6.50 -2.97
C GLN A 210 16.21 -6.28 -4.02
N ALA A 211 15.03 -6.88 -3.85
CA ALA A 211 13.91 -6.74 -4.77
C ALA A 211 13.44 -5.30 -4.90
N TRP A 212 13.31 -4.59 -3.78
CA TRP A 212 12.86 -3.21 -3.80
C TRP A 212 13.90 -2.23 -4.39
N ALA A 213 15.19 -2.48 -4.17
CA ALA A 213 16.25 -1.66 -4.76
C ALA A 213 16.27 -1.77 -6.29
N ASP A 214 15.99 -2.96 -6.81
CA ASP A 214 16.23 -3.29 -8.22
C ASP A 214 14.97 -3.21 -9.10
N TYR A 215 13.78 -3.58 -8.59
CA TYR A 215 12.60 -3.76 -9.45
C TYR A 215 11.20 -3.68 -8.81
N LEU A 216 11.04 -3.80 -7.50
CA LEU A 216 9.71 -3.96 -6.89
C LEU A 216 9.09 -2.60 -6.51
N TRP A 217 9.02 -1.62 -7.40
CA TRP A 217 8.39 -0.32 -7.09
C TRP A 217 7.07 -0.13 -7.83
N PHE A 218 5.95 -0.09 -7.09
CA PHE A 218 4.61 0.08 -7.65
C PHE A 218 3.85 1.17 -6.92
N GLY A 219 3.75 2.34 -7.57
CA GLY A 219 2.91 3.41 -7.07
C GLY A 219 1.49 2.92 -6.81
N GLN A 220 1.07 3.02 -5.55
CA GLN A 220 -0.26 2.73 -5.04
C GLN A 220 -0.72 3.90 -4.17
N THR A 221 -2.01 4.18 -4.23
CA THR A 221 -2.70 5.06 -3.29
C THR A 221 -3.55 4.20 -2.35
N ASN A 222 -3.86 4.75 -1.17
CA ASN A 222 -4.75 4.13 -0.20
C ASN A 222 -4.24 2.77 0.34
N SER A 223 -2.92 2.65 0.58
CA SER A 223 -2.34 1.46 1.21
C SER A 223 -2.72 1.34 2.67
N LEU A 224 -2.92 2.48 3.36
CA LEU A 224 -3.53 2.56 4.68
C LEU A 224 -4.82 3.36 4.59
N TYR A 225 -5.95 2.72 4.84
CA TYR A 225 -7.26 3.36 4.82
C TYR A 225 -8.02 3.14 6.13
N GLN A 226 -9.00 3.99 6.36
CA GLN A 226 -9.88 3.93 7.52
C GLN A 226 -11.31 3.66 7.05
N LEU A 227 -11.97 2.72 7.70
CA LEU A 227 -13.41 2.54 7.62
C LEU A 227 -13.94 2.49 9.06
N ASP A 228 -14.88 3.37 9.36
CA ASP A 228 -15.36 3.61 10.73
C ASP A 228 -14.21 3.91 11.70
N ASP A 229 -14.06 3.13 12.77
CA ASP A 229 -13.01 3.27 13.79
C ASP A 229 -11.81 2.33 13.57
N LYS A 230 -11.74 1.68 12.41
CA LYS A 230 -10.72 0.68 12.10
C LYS A 230 -9.83 1.09 10.94
N PHE A 231 -8.60 0.61 10.97
CA PHE A 231 -7.61 0.85 9.93
C PHE A 231 -7.26 -0.45 9.23
N TYR A 232 -7.01 -0.35 7.94
CA TYR A 232 -6.73 -1.49 7.09
C TYR A 232 -5.49 -1.25 6.24
N PHE A 233 -4.75 -2.33 5.99
CA PHE A 233 -3.53 -2.31 5.20
C PHE A 233 -3.59 -3.32 4.06
N HIS A 234 -3.21 -2.86 2.87
CA HIS A 234 -2.99 -3.69 1.70
C HIS A 234 -1.94 -3.06 0.78
N GLU A 235 -1.15 -3.90 0.12
CA GLU A 235 -0.23 -3.49 -0.95
C GLU A 235 -0.19 -4.56 -2.05
N VAL A 236 0.42 -4.16 -3.16
CA VAL A 236 0.40 -4.81 -4.48
C VAL A 236 0.48 -6.34 -4.52
N PHE A 237 1.33 -6.93 -3.69
CA PHE A 237 1.58 -8.37 -3.71
C PHE A 237 1.07 -9.08 -2.46
N GLN A 238 0.37 -8.41 -1.54
CA GLN A 238 -0.15 -9.08 -0.34
C GLN A 238 -1.22 -10.11 -0.67
N ARG A 239 -1.33 -11.14 0.18
CA ARG A 239 -2.30 -12.23 0.03
C ARG A 239 -3.66 -11.90 0.69
N GLY A 240 -4.03 -10.62 0.71
CA GLY A 240 -5.25 -10.15 1.33
C GLY A 240 -5.13 -8.76 1.93
N ILE A 241 -5.98 -8.50 2.91
CA ILE A 241 -6.14 -7.22 3.62
C ILE A 241 -5.99 -7.49 5.11
N TRP A 242 -5.15 -6.69 5.77
CA TRP A 242 -4.99 -6.70 7.22
C TRP A 242 -5.86 -5.63 7.86
N GLU A 243 -6.54 -5.94 8.97
CA GLU A 243 -6.93 -4.94 9.97
C GLU A 243 -5.68 -4.62 10.82
N VAL A 244 -5.39 -3.34 11.02
CA VAL A 244 -4.19 -2.87 11.72
C VAL A 244 -4.58 -1.94 12.87
N ASN A 245 -3.98 -2.16 14.03
CA ASN A 245 -4.07 -1.27 15.18
C ASN A 245 -2.72 -1.22 15.90
N GLU A 246 -2.59 -0.46 16.99
CA GLU A 246 -1.32 -0.33 17.72
C GLU A 246 -0.73 -1.65 18.26
N ASN A 247 -1.55 -2.69 18.43
CA ASN A 247 -1.17 -3.95 19.05
C ASN A 247 -0.82 -5.05 18.03
N GLY A 248 -1.15 -4.89 16.75
CA GLY A 248 -0.82 -5.92 15.76
C GLY A 248 -1.59 -5.85 14.45
N LEU A 249 -1.34 -6.88 13.65
CA LEU A 249 -2.02 -7.20 12.39
C LEU A 249 -2.98 -8.35 12.63
N LYS A 250 -4.23 -8.19 12.18
CA LYS A 250 -5.25 -9.23 12.18
C LYS A 250 -5.79 -9.40 10.76
N GLY A 251 -5.91 -10.62 10.25
CA GLY A 251 -6.46 -10.82 8.92
C GLY A 251 -7.91 -10.33 8.83
N TYR A 252 -8.21 -9.49 7.84
CA TYR A 252 -9.56 -9.03 7.53
C TYR A 252 -10.16 -9.87 6.41
N VAL A 253 -9.44 -9.95 5.28
CA VAL A 253 -9.79 -10.78 4.12
C VAL A 253 -8.52 -11.46 3.65
N SER A 254 -8.56 -12.76 3.41
CA SER A 254 -7.49 -13.51 2.74
C SER A 254 -7.85 -13.77 1.29
N PHE A 255 -6.83 -13.79 0.42
CA PHE A 255 -6.97 -14.19 -0.96
C PHE A 255 -6.55 -15.65 -1.09
N LYS A 256 -7.47 -16.49 -1.56
CA LYS A 256 -7.26 -17.91 -1.77
C LYS A 256 -6.14 -18.14 -2.76
N ASP A 257 -5.22 -19.05 -2.43
CA ASP A 257 -4.18 -19.47 -3.35
C ASP A 257 -4.79 -20.30 -4.50
N ASN A 258 -4.56 -19.88 -5.75
CA ASN A 258 -5.12 -20.52 -6.93
C ASN A 258 -4.14 -20.43 -8.12
N SER A 259 -4.56 -20.86 -9.31
CA SER A 259 -3.70 -20.87 -10.51
C SER A 259 -3.25 -19.50 -11.00
N TYR A 260 -3.84 -18.42 -10.49
CA TYR A 260 -3.54 -17.03 -10.85
C TYR A 260 -2.68 -16.33 -9.79
N THR A 261 -2.44 -16.94 -8.64
CA THR A 261 -1.62 -16.36 -7.58
C THR A 261 -0.14 -16.41 -7.95
N MET A 262 0.52 -15.25 -7.95
CA MET A 262 1.96 -15.17 -8.17
C MET A 262 2.71 -15.82 -7.00
N PRO A 263 3.59 -16.80 -7.23
CA PRO A 263 4.35 -17.46 -6.17
C PRO A 263 5.43 -16.54 -5.58
N ASP A 264 5.91 -16.83 -4.36
CA ASP A 264 6.88 -15.96 -3.66
C ASP A 264 8.19 -15.83 -4.43
N ASP A 265 8.65 -16.92 -5.04
CA ASP A 265 9.84 -16.92 -5.87
C ASP A 265 9.64 -16.06 -7.12
N GLY A 266 8.45 -16.04 -7.72
CA GLY A 266 8.10 -15.13 -8.82
C GLY A 266 8.12 -13.65 -8.44
N VAL A 267 7.86 -13.30 -7.18
CA VAL A 267 7.93 -11.91 -6.69
C VAL A 267 9.37 -11.52 -6.34
N TYR A 268 10.16 -12.44 -5.79
CA TYR A 268 11.46 -12.15 -5.19
C TYR A 268 12.66 -12.76 -5.94
N ASN A 269 12.52 -13.13 -7.22
CA ASN A 269 13.51 -13.87 -8.03
C ASN A 269 14.80 -13.10 -8.43
N SER A 270 15.27 -12.14 -7.64
CA SER A 270 16.46 -11.30 -7.94
C SER A 270 16.55 -10.87 -9.41
N TYR A 271 15.50 -10.22 -9.93
CA TYR A 271 15.50 -9.69 -11.30
C TYR A 271 16.57 -8.59 -11.45
N PRO A 272 17.33 -8.55 -12.56
CA PRO A 272 18.36 -7.53 -12.78
C PRO A 272 17.82 -6.10 -12.92
N THR A 273 16.59 -5.94 -13.43
CA THR A 273 15.98 -4.62 -13.66
C THR A 273 14.46 -4.66 -13.47
N LEU A 274 13.86 -3.49 -13.19
CA LEU A 274 12.41 -3.28 -13.23
C LEU A 274 11.78 -3.77 -14.55
N THR A 275 12.43 -3.52 -15.69
CA THR A 275 11.90 -3.93 -17.00
C THR A 275 11.77 -5.45 -17.09
N GLU A 276 12.79 -6.19 -16.66
CA GLU A 276 12.76 -7.66 -16.69
C GLU A 276 11.71 -8.23 -15.74
N PHE A 277 11.53 -7.61 -14.56
CA PHE A 277 10.44 -7.98 -13.66
C PHE A 277 9.07 -7.75 -14.30
N LEU A 278 8.86 -6.60 -14.93
CA LEU A 278 7.61 -6.30 -15.63
C LEU A 278 7.37 -7.24 -16.81
N ASP A 279 8.41 -7.64 -17.54
CA ASP A 279 8.30 -8.61 -18.64
C ASP A 279 7.93 -10.01 -18.11
N TYR A 280 8.48 -10.42 -16.96
CA TYR A 280 8.02 -11.62 -16.25
C TYR A 280 6.54 -11.50 -15.88
N CYS A 281 6.12 -10.42 -15.21
CA CYS A 281 4.73 -10.22 -14.82
C CYS A 281 3.77 -10.31 -16.03
N LYS A 282 4.10 -9.65 -17.14
CA LYS A 282 3.30 -9.61 -18.37
C LYS A 282 3.23 -10.95 -19.11
N SER A 283 4.26 -11.79 -19.00
CA SER A 283 4.34 -13.10 -19.67
C SER A 283 3.90 -14.26 -18.77
N SER A 284 3.80 -14.04 -17.46
CA SER A 284 3.36 -15.02 -16.49
C SER A 284 1.84 -15.25 -16.55
N PRO A 285 1.34 -16.43 -16.12
CA PRO A 285 -0.08 -16.69 -16.00
C PRO A 285 -0.69 -16.10 -14.71
N TYR A 286 0.00 -15.18 -14.04
CA TYR A 286 -0.38 -14.68 -12.73
C TYR A 286 -0.98 -13.28 -12.77
N ILE A 287 -1.86 -13.01 -11.81
CA ILE A 287 -2.28 -11.66 -11.48
C ILE A 287 -1.09 -10.90 -10.90
N TRP A 288 -0.94 -9.64 -11.30
CA TRP A 288 0.06 -8.72 -10.75
C TRP A 288 -0.52 -7.31 -10.62
N ALA A 289 0.19 -6.43 -9.91
CA ALA A 289 -0.27 -5.06 -9.68
C ALA A 289 -1.67 -4.96 -9.00
N HIS A 290 -2.03 -5.89 -8.09
CA HIS A 290 -3.32 -5.85 -7.38
C HIS A 290 -3.31 -4.73 -6.34
N ARG A 291 -3.93 -3.60 -6.65
CA ARG A 291 -3.71 -2.34 -5.92
C ARG A 291 -4.98 -1.51 -5.78
N SER A 292 -4.84 -0.45 -4.98
CA SER A 292 -5.81 0.64 -4.84
C SER A 292 -7.17 0.14 -4.36
N ILE A 293 -7.18 -0.35 -3.11
CA ILE A 293 -8.41 -0.80 -2.45
C ILE A 293 -9.26 0.40 -2.08
N TYR A 294 -10.54 0.36 -2.45
CA TYR A 294 -11.58 1.28 -2.02
C TYR A 294 -12.73 0.47 -1.44
N GLU A 295 -13.01 0.67 -0.16
CA GLU A 295 -14.05 -0.08 0.53
C GLU A 295 -15.30 0.78 0.70
N GLY A 296 -16.42 0.27 0.19
CA GLY A 296 -17.75 0.78 0.42
C GLY A 296 -18.50 -0.02 1.50
N GLU A 297 -19.78 0.29 1.68
CA GLU A 297 -20.62 -0.38 2.68
C GLU A 297 -20.68 -1.90 2.45
N HIS A 298 -20.98 -2.31 1.21
CA HIS A 298 -21.21 -3.71 0.85
C HIS A 298 -20.22 -4.27 -0.17
N PHE A 299 -19.19 -3.51 -0.56
CA PHE A 299 -18.19 -3.99 -1.52
C PHE A 299 -16.77 -3.50 -1.20
N ILE A 300 -15.78 -4.23 -1.71
CA ILE A 300 -14.38 -3.79 -1.78
C ILE A 300 -13.98 -3.76 -3.26
N LEU A 301 -13.70 -2.56 -3.78
CA LEU A 301 -13.21 -2.36 -5.14
C LEU A 301 -11.68 -2.33 -5.13
N SER A 302 -11.08 -2.98 -6.11
CA SER A 302 -9.64 -2.96 -6.34
C SER A 302 -9.36 -3.13 -7.82
N SER A 303 -8.09 -3.07 -8.22
CA SER A 303 -7.72 -3.32 -9.60
C SER A 303 -6.46 -4.14 -9.72
N PHE A 304 -6.33 -4.91 -10.79
CA PHE A 304 -5.14 -5.70 -11.07
C PHE A 304 -4.87 -5.81 -12.57
N MET A 305 -3.68 -6.33 -12.91
CA MET A 305 -3.29 -6.65 -14.27
C MET A 305 -3.24 -8.16 -14.45
N TYR A 306 -3.78 -8.64 -15.57
CA TYR A 306 -3.68 -10.03 -16.00
C TYR A 306 -3.62 -10.10 -17.53
N ASN A 307 -2.68 -10.85 -18.09
CA ASN A 307 -2.51 -11.01 -19.54
C ASN A 307 -2.55 -9.67 -20.32
N ASN A 308 -1.79 -8.68 -19.84
CA ASN A 308 -1.74 -7.31 -20.38
C ASN A 308 -3.08 -6.55 -20.40
N THR A 309 -4.08 -7.04 -19.69
CA THR A 309 -5.40 -6.42 -19.56
C THR A 309 -5.57 -5.93 -18.13
N TYR A 310 -6.17 -4.76 -18.00
CA TYR A 310 -6.54 -4.19 -16.71
C TYR A 310 -7.91 -4.72 -16.28
N HIS A 311 -8.01 -5.19 -15.04
CA HIS A 311 -9.24 -5.67 -14.45
C HIS A 311 -9.60 -4.83 -13.23
N TRP A 312 -10.89 -4.52 -13.11
CA TRP A 312 -11.53 -4.14 -11.87
C TRP A 312 -11.91 -5.40 -11.12
N ASN A 313 -11.76 -5.41 -9.80
CA ASN A 313 -12.17 -6.51 -8.95
C ASN A 313 -13.10 -5.99 -7.86
N VAL A 314 -14.25 -6.63 -7.71
CA VAL A 314 -15.25 -6.32 -6.70
C VAL A 314 -15.40 -7.54 -5.80
N ILE A 315 -15.09 -7.37 -4.52
CA ILE A 315 -15.47 -8.33 -3.48
C ILE A 315 -16.81 -7.88 -2.92
N ASP A 316 -17.85 -8.70 -3.02
CA ASP A 316 -19.13 -8.47 -2.36
C ASP A 316 -19.01 -8.88 -0.88
N LYS A 317 -19.22 -7.94 0.05
CA LYS A 317 -19.08 -8.19 1.50
C LYS A 317 -20.29 -8.92 2.11
N ARG A 318 -21.39 -9.09 1.36
CA ARG A 318 -22.58 -9.84 1.79
C ARG A 318 -22.34 -11.34 1.69
N GLU A 319 -21.73 -11.76 0.59
CA GLU A 319 -21.48 -13.16 0.26
C GLU A 319 -20.00 -13.56 0.37
N TRP A 320 -19.09 -12.58 0.48
CA TRP A 320 -17.63 -12.76 0.43
C TRP A 320 -17.18 -13.51 -0.83
N THR A 321 -17.72 -13.09 -1.97
CA THR A 321 -17.32 -13.57 -3.30
C THR A 321 -16.64 -12.44 -4.07
N SER A 322 -15.72 -12.80 -4.97
CA SER A 322 -15.00 -11.84 -5.81
C SER A 322 -15.40 -12.05 -7.27
N HIS A 323 -15.60 -10.96 -7.98
CA HIS A 323 -15.85 -10.93 -9.43
C HIS A 323 -14.96 -9.88 -10.07
N SER A 324 -14.46 -10.16 -11.28
CA SER A 324 -13.60 -9.22 -11.99
C SER A 324 -14.12 -8.83 -13.36
N TYR A 325 -13.71 -7.64 -13.82
CA TYR A 325 -14.33 -6.98 -14.96
C TYR A 325 -13.27 -6.23 -15.77
N THR A 326 -13.34 -6.31 -17.09
CA THR A 326 -12.45 -5.53 -17.99
C THR A 326 -13.09 -4.22 -18.45
N LYS A 327 -14.40 -4.08 -18.23
CA LYS A 327 -15.22 -2.96 -18.70
C LYS A 327 -16.08 -2.43 -17.57
N ILE A 328 -16.34 -1.13 -17.60
CA ILE A 328 -17.33 -0.48 -16.73
C ILE A 328 -18.40 0.13 -17.63
N LYS A 329 -19.66 -0.07 -17.25
CA LYS A 329 -20.82 0.60 -17.82
C LYS A 329 -21.42 1.53 -16.77
N ASP A 330 -21.38 2.82 -17.07
CA ASP A 330 -22.13 3.82 -16.33
C ASP A 330 -23.60 3.80 -16.77
N ASN A 331 -24.49 3.55 -15.82
CA ASN A 331 -25.94 3.50 -16.00
C ASN A 331 -26.70 4.07 -14.80
N VAL A 332 -25.98 4.75 -13.89
CA VAL A 332 -26.54 5.41 -12.71
C VAL A 332 -26.97 6.84 -13.02
#